data_AF-A0A022QZ26-F1
#
_entry.id   AF-A0A022QZ26-F1
#
_cell.length_a   1.000
_cell.length_b   1.000
_cell.length_c   1.000
_cell.angle_alpha   90.00
_cell.angle_beta   90.00
_cell.angle_gamma   90.00
#
_symmetry.space_group_name_H-M   'P 1'
#
loop_
_entity.id
_entity.type
_entity.pdbx_description
1 polymer ?
#
loop_
_entity_poly.entity_id
_entity_poly.type
_entity_poly.pdbx_seq_one_letter_code
_entity_poly.pdbx_strand_id
1 'polypeptide(L)'
;FGLVHISTGDILRAEVSAGTEIGNKAKEYMSSGRLVPDEIVTAMVTARLSLKDVKDRGWLLDGYPRSAVQAESLEKLNIRPDIYILLDVPDDILIDRCVGRRLDPLTGKIYHVKNFPPENEEIKARLVTRSDDTEEKVKARLQIYKQNVDSLVSTYSDAMNKNNWRGIPTRLNNIPHSREIRKYFYEDVLLATQRAVRDGKTRLKVEISIPELNPEMDVYRIGTLMELIRILALTFADDGKRVKVCVQGSMGEGSLAGMPLQLAGSRKILEFMDWGDDGALGNFISIGSIGGKEVEEQDDMYILVAPQNAVGNCIIDDLRAMTDAAGHRPVIIVNPRLKDLPGSSGIMQTMGRDKRLEYAASFEICYSFRLLYYAGTQFPIMGALRMAYPYEYELYKRVDDESPKKEKYLILSKFAERPSGEEINDAFEGKTRDSKRSPGIWGLLSNLF
;
A
#
# COMPACT_ATOMS: atom_id res chain seq x y z
N PHE A 1 14.22 -0.17 -2.57
CA PHE A 1 15.65 -0.30 -2.93
C PHE A 1 16.16 0.81 -3.84
N GLY A 2 15.33 1.48 -4.65
CA GLY A 2 15.82 2.54 -5.54
C GLY A 2 16.71 2.03 -6.69
N LEU A 3 16.78 0.70 -6.86
CA LEU A 3 17.54 0.03 -7.91
C LEU A 3 16.99 0.40 -9.28
N VAL A 4 17.85 0.35 -10.27
CA VAL A 4 17.44 0.41 -11.66
C VAL A 4 16.81 -0.92 -12.07
N HIS A 5 15.53 -0.90 -12.45
CA HIS A 5 14.89 -2.07 -13.05
C HIS A 5 15.34 -2.24 -14.51
N ILE A 6 15.82 -3.43 -14.82
CA ILE A 6 16.38 -3.80 -16.12
C ILE A 6 15.69 -5.08 -16.57
N SER A 7 14.81 -4.96 -17.56
CA SER A 7 14.09 -6.08 -18.17
C SER A 7 14.56 -6.29 -19.60
N THR A 8 14.98 -7.51 -19.93
CA THR A 8 15.44 -7.86 -21.29
C THR A 8 14.35 -7.61 -22.34
N GLY A 9 13.09 -7.84 -21.97
CA GLY A 9 11.96 -7.57 -22.85
C GLY A 9 11.76 -6.08 -23.15
N ASP A 10 11.99 -5.20 -22.17
CA ASP A 10 11.89 -3.76 -22.37
C ASP A 10 13.05 -3.20 -23.18
N ILE A 11 14.28 -3.65 -22.91
CA ILE A 11 15.43 -3.24 -23.71
C ILE A 11 15.23 -3.68 -25.17
N LEU A 12 14.84 -4.93 -25.42
CA LEU A 12 14.59 -5.42 -26.78
C LEU A 12 13.50 -4.62 -27.49
N ARG A 13 12.38 -4.30 -26.82
CA ARG A 13 11.33 -3.46 -27.41
C ARG A 13 11.82 -2.04 -27.73
N ALA A 14 12.64 -1.45 -26.85
CA ALA A 14 13.20 -0.12 -27.06
C ALA A 14 14.15 -0.10 -28.28
N GLU A 15 15.04 -1.09 -28.39
CA GLU A 15 15.95 -1.24 -29.54
C GLU A 15 15.19 -1.46 -30.85
N VAL A 16 14.17 -2.32 -30.85
CA VAL A 16 13.29 -2.56 -32.01
C VAL A 16 12.56 -1.27 -32.41
N SER A 17 12.04 -0.52 -31.45
CA SER A 17 11.35 0.75 -31.70
C SER A 17 12.28 1.85 -32.20
N ALA A 18 13.53 1.86 -31.73
CA ALA A 18 14.56 2.81 -32.15
C ALA A 18 15.18 2.45 -33.51
N GLY A 19 14.87 1.27 -34.06
CA GLY A 19 15.36 0.81 -35.36
C GLY A 19 16.87 0.53 -35.38
N THR A 20 17.47 0.22 -34.22
CA THR A 20 18.91 -0.05 -34.13
C THR A 20 19.27 -1.35 -34.85
N GLU A 21 20.55 -1.53 -35.18
CA GLU A 21 21.01 -2.76 -35.86
C GLU A 21 20.70 -4.01 -35.03
N ILE A 22 20.86 -3.93 -33.71
CA ILE A 22 20.54 -5.00 -32.76
C ILE A 22 19.02 -5.22 -32.69
N GLY A 23 18.23 -4.15 -32.63
CA GLY A 23 16.77 -4.23 -32.62
C GLY A 23 16.22 -4.92 -33.88
N ASN A 24 16.76 -4.59 -35.05
CA ASN A 24 16.35 -5.21 -36.31
C ASN A 24 16.65 -6.71 -36.35
N LYS A 25 17.83 -7.15 -35.86
CA LYS A 25 18.18 -8.57 -35.73
C LYS A 25 17.25 -9.28 -34.74
N ALA A 26 16.98 -8.68 -33.59
CA ALA A 26 16.09 -9.26 -32.57
C ALA A 26 14.64 -9.43 -33.04
N LYS A 27 14.15 -8.49 -33.87
CA LYS A 27 12.77 -8.48 -34.38
C LYS A 27 12.37 -9.77 -35.09
N GLU A 28 13.28 -10.39 -35.84
CA GLU A 28 13.05 -11.64 -36.57
C GLU A 28 12.85 -12.85 -35.64
N TYR A 29 13.64 -12.92 -34.57
CA TYR A 29 13.48 -13.98 -33.56
C TYR A 29 12.18 -13.79 -32.78
N MET A 30 11.87 -12.55 -32.40
CA MET A 30 10.65 -12.22 -31.67
C MET A 30 9.38 -12.52 -32.48
N SER A 31 9.34 -12.17 -33.76
CA SER A 31 8.17 -12.44 -34.62
C SER A 31 7.93 -13.93 -34.88
N SER A 32 9.00 -14.73 -34.86
CA SER A 32 8.94 -16.19 -35.00
C SER A 32 8.72 -16.94 -33.67
N GLY A 33 8.56 -16.23 -32.55
CA GLY A 33 8.41 -16.82 -31.22
C GLY A 33 9.67 -17.54 -30.72
N ARG A 34 10.82 -17.34 -31.38
CA ARG A 34 12.11 -17.89 -30.99
C ARG A 34 12.78 -16.97 -29.98
N LEU A 35 13.62 -17.55 -29.11
CA LEU A 35 14.46 -16.76 -28.23
C LEU A 35 15.53 -16.02 -29.05
N VAL A 36 15.76 -14.76 -28.69
CA VAL A 36 16.89 -13.99 -29.21
C VAL A 36 18.19 -14.65 -28.73
N PRO A 37 19.21 -14.82 -29.58
CA PRO A 37 20.48 -15.44 -29.20
C PRO A 37 21.10 -14.84 -27.93
N ASP A 38 21.63 -15.72 -27.07
CA ASP A 38 22.17 -15.36 -25.76
C ASP A 38 23.26 -14.27 -25.82
N GLU A 39 24.10 -14.31 -26.85
CA GLU A 39 25.18 -13.33 -27.08
C GLU A 39 24.62 -11.91 -27.26
N ILE A 40 23.53 -11.77 -28.01
CA ILE A 40 22.89 -10.47 -28.26
C ILE A 40 22.29 -9.94 -26.95
N VAL A 41 21.55 -10.78 -26.23
CA VAL A 41 20.91 -10.38 -24.97
C VAL A 41 21.97 -10.01 -23.92
N THR A 42 23.06 -10.77 -23.85
CA THR A 42 24.18 -10.52 -22.93
C THR A 42 24.84 -9.17 -23.20
N ALA A 43 25.14 -8.86 -24.47
CA ALA A 43 25.74 -7.58 -24.87
C ALA A 43 24.84 -6.40 -24.49
N MET A 44 23.53 -6.52 -24.68
CA MET A 44 22.56 -5.47 -24.34
C MET A 44 22.46 -5.26 -22.81
N VAL A 45 22.39 -6.34 -22.03
CA VAL A 45 22.29 -6.26 -20.57
C VAL A 45 23.56 -5.66 -19.96
N THR A 46 24.73 -6.13 -20.40
CA THR A 46 26.03 -5.63 -19.92
C THR A 46 26.24 -4.16 -20.26
N ALA A 47 25.85 -3.73 -21.47
CA ALA A 47 25.85 -2.31 -21.82
C ALA A 47 24.97 -1.49 -20.85
N ARG A 48 23.74 -1.95 -20.55
CA ARG A 48 22.84 -1.26 -19.62
C ARG A 48 23.41 -1.20 -18.19
N LEU A 49 24.01 -2.29 -17.72
CA LEU A 49 24.62 -2.40 -16.39
C LEU A 49 25.85 -1.50 -16.22
N SER A 50 26.52 -1.16 -17.33
CA SER A 50 27.72 -0.32 -17.30
C SER A 50 27.45 1.18 -17.05
N LEU A 51 26.18 1.61 -17.19
CA LEU A 51 25.78 3.01 -17.07
C LEU A 51 25.90 3.52 -15.62
N LYS A 52 26.21 4.81 -15.50
CA LYS A 52 26.47 5.46 -14.20
C LYS A 52 25.30 5.34 -13.23
N ASP A 53 24.06 5.49 -13.72
CA ASP A 53 22.85 5.42 -12.90
C ASP A 53 22.64 4.05 -12.25
N VAL A 54 23.13 2.98 -12.89
CA VAL A 54 23.12 1.60 -12.39
C VAL A 54 24.27 1.36 -11.42
N LYS A 55 25.47 1.86 -11.73
CA LYS A 55 26.62 1.75 -10.82
C LYS A 55 26.36 2.45 -9.49
N ASP A 56 25.71 3.62 -9.53
CA ASP A 56 25.43 4.43 -8.34
C ASP A 56 24.28 3.86 -7.50
N ARG A 57 23.25 3.28 -8.14
CA ARG A 57 22.01 2.85 -7.47
C ARG A 57 21.85 1.34 -7.32
N GLY A 58 22.67 0.54 -8.00
CA GLY A 58 22.46 -0.89 -8.18
C GLY A 58 21.38 -1.21 -9.20
N TRP A 59 21.07 -2.50 -9.34
CA TRP A 59 20.20 -3.02 -10.40
C TRP A 59 19.27 -4.15 -9.90
N LEU A 60 18.13 -4.27 -10.57
CA LEU A 60 17.25 -5.44 -10.54
C LEU A 60 17.16 -5.98 -11.97
N LEU A 61 17.76 -7.14 -12.20
CA LEU A 61 17.63 -7.85 -13.47
C LEU A 61 16.33 -8.69 -13.44
N ASP A 62 15.43 -8.40 -14.35
CA ASP A 62 14.14 -9.07 -14.48
C ASP A 62 14.13 -9.98 -15.71
N GLY A 63 13.98 -11.27 -15.45
CA GLY A 63 14.00 -12.30 -16.47
C GLY A 63 15.35 -12.42 -17.19
N TYR A 64 16.47 -12.21 -16.50
CA TYR A 64 17.83 -12.50 -16.97
C TYR A 64 18.75 -12.78 -15.77
N PRO A 65 19.65 -13.78 -15.84
CA PRO A 65 19.83 -14.74 -16.93
C PRO A 65 18.71 -15.80 -17.02
N ARG A 66 18.55 -16.41 -18.19
CA ARG A 66 17.56 -17.47 -18.51
C ARG A 66 18.19 -18.79 -18.97
N SER A 67 19.50 -18.82 -19.20
CA SER A 67 20.26 -20.01 -19.60
C SER A 67 21.59 -20.07 -18.85
N ALA A 68 22.20 -21.25 -18.78
CA ALA A 68 23.54 -21.42 -18.21
C ALA A 68 24.59 -20.55 -18.92
N VAL A 69 24.50 -20.41 -20.25
CA VAL A 69 25.43 -19.61 -21.05
C VAL A 69 25.36 -18.13 -20.68
N GLN A 70 24.16 -17.60 -20.45
CA GLN A 70 23.97 -16.21 -20.00
C GLN A 70 24.54 -15.99 -18.59
N ALA A 71 24.32 -16.95 -17.68
CA ALA A 71 24.85 -16.89 -16.32
C ALA A 71 26.40 -16.94 -16.31
N GLU A 72 26.99 -17.87 -17.07
CA GLU A 72 28.44 -17.98 -17.23
C GLU A 72 29.04 -16.69 -17.82
N SER A 73 28.34 -16.04 -18.74
CA SER A 73 28.79 -14.78 -19.33
C SER A 73 28.80 -13.63 -18.31
N LEU A 74 27.83 -13.58 -17.39
CA LEU A 74 27.85 -12.63 -16.28
C LEU A 74 28.98 -12.90 -15.29
N GLU A 75 29.20 -14.17 -14.93
CA GLU A 75 30.29 -14.59 -14.04
C GLU A 75 31.66 -14.22 -14.60
N LYS A 76 31.90 -14.41 -15.91
CA LYS A 76 33.15 -13.99 -16.60
C LYS A 76 33.41 -12.49 -16.49
N LEU A 77 32.35 -11.69 -16.40
CA LEU A 77 32.43 -10.23 -16.25
C LEU A 77 32.44 -9.79 -14.78
N ASN A 78 32.45 -10.74 -13.85
CA ASN A 78 32.35 -10.51 -12.41
C ASN A 78 31.09 -9.70 -12.03
N ILE A 79 29.99 -9.92 -12.76
CA ILE A 79 28.68 -9.32 -12.50
C ILE A 79 27.83 -10.39 -11.81
N ARG A 80 27.80 -10.37 -10.47
CA ARG A 80 27.04 -11.32 -9.67
C ARG A 80 25.94 -10.60 -8.88
N PRO A 81 24.71 -11.14 -8.80
CA PRO A 81 23.69 -10.58 -7.94
C PRO A 81 24.03 -10.80 -6.47
N ASP A 82 23.75 -9.82 -5.62
CA ASP A 82 23.78 -10.01 -4.16
C ASP A 82 22.67 -10.96 -3.70
N ILE A 83 21.53 -10.93 -4.40
CA ILE A 83 20.33 -11.69 -4.09
C ILE A 83 19.77 -12.29 -5.37
N TYR A 84 19.47 -13.59 -5.35
CA TYR A 84 18.72 -14.26 -6.41
C TYR A 84 17.35 -14.69 -5.88
N ILE A 85 16.27 -14.15 -6.46
CA ILE A 85 14.88 -14.46 -6.05
C ILE A 85 14.24 -15.35 -7.10
N LEU A 86 13.88 -16.56 -6.71
CA LEU A 86 13.07 -17.48 -7.51
C LEU A 86 11.61 -17.41 -7.04
N LEU A 87 10.72 -17.02 -7.95
CA LEU A 87 9.27 -17.07 -7.70
C LEU A 87 8.75 -18.45 -8.12
N ASP A 88 8.34 -19.24 -7.14
CA ASP A 88 7.77 -20.57 -7.36
C ASP A 88 6.23 -20.49 -7.39
N VAL A 89 5.65 -20.86 -8.52
CA VAL A 89 4.21 -20.80 -8.78
C VAL A 89 3.81 -22.04 -9.59
N PRO A 90 2.74 -22.75 -9.19
CA PRO A 90 2.22 -23.88 -9.95
C PRO A 90 1.93 -23.56 -11.43
N ASP A 91 2.30 -24.50 -12.32
CA ASP A 91 2.15 -24.38 -13.78
C ASP A 91 0.70 -24.06 -14.21
N ASP A 92 -0.27 -24.72 -13.59
CA ASP A 92 -1.70 -24.56 -13.89
C ASP A 92 -2.17 -23.13 -13.61
N ILE A 93 -1.71 -22.53 -12.50
CA ILE A 93 -1.97 -21.13 -12.17
C ILE A 93 -1.33 -20.20 -13.20
N LEU A 94 -0.09 -20.48 -13.63
CA LEU A 94 0.60 -19.69 -14.65
C LEU A 94 -0.09 -19.76 -16.01
N ILE A 95 -0.53 -20.96 -16.42
CA ILE A 95 -1.25 -21.19 -17.67
C ILE A 95 -2.59 -20.47 -17.67
N ASP A 96 -3.42 -20.66 -16.63
CA ASP A 96 -4.72 -19.98 -16.51
C ASP A 96 -4.56 -18.46 -16.57
N ARG A 97 -3.57 -17.93 -15.85
CA ARG A 97 -3.27 -16.49 -15.82
C ARG A 97 -2.90 -15.92 -17.19
N CYS A 98 -2.11 -16.66 -17.97
CA CYS A 98 -1.69 -16.20 -19.31
C CYS A 98 -2.82 -16.33 -20.33
N VAL A 99 -3.46 -17.49 -20.42
CA VAL A 99 -4.51 -17.78 -21.41
C VAL A 99 -5.77 -16.92 -21.15
N GLY A 100 -6.05 -16.60 -19.89
CA GLY A 100 -7.16 -15.74 -19.53
C GLY A 100 -6.94 -14.24 -19.80
N ARG A 101 -5.73 -13.82 -20.19
CA ARG A 101 -5.40 -12.41 -20.39
C ARG A 101 -6.03 -11.84 -21.66
N ARG A 102 -6.52 -10.61 -21.56
CA ARG A 102 -7.09 -9.84 -22.66
C ARG A 102 -6.52 -8.42 -22.66
N LEU A 103 -6.33 -7.84 -23.84
CA LEU A 103 -5.82 -6.48 -24.02
C LEU A 103 -6.92 -5.64 -24.66
N ASP A 104 -7.20 -4.47 -24.10
CA ASP A 104 -7.98 -3.45 -24.77
C ASP A 104 -7.04 -2.63 -25.69
N PRO A 105 -7.22 -2.70 -27.03
CA PRO A 105 -6.33 -2.02 -27.96
C PRO A 105 -6.42 -0.50 -27.90
N LEU A 106 -7.52 0.07 -27.37
CA LEU A 106 -7.69 1.52 -27.31
C LEU A 106 -7.00 2.13 -26.09
N THR A 107 -7.12 1.48 -24.94
CA THR A 107 -6.62 2.01 -23.66
C THR A 107 -5.29 1.40 -23.25
N GLY A 108 -4.89 0.27 -23.86
CA GLY A 108 -3.74 -0.53 -23.43
C GLY A 108 -3.99 -1.30 -22.12
N LYS A 109 -5.20 -1.20 -21.54
CA LYS A 109 -5.54 -1.86 -20.28
C LYS A 109 -5.62 -3.37 -20.46
N ILE A 110 -5.12 -4.10 -19.47
CA ILE A 110 -5.13 -5.56 -19.43
C ILE A 110 -6.28 -6.03 -18.56
N TYR A 111 -7.06 -6.97 -19.08
CA TYR A 111 -8.15 -7.67 -18.41
C TYR A 111 -7.84 -9.15 -18.27
N HIS A 112 -8.60 -9.83 -17.43
CA HIS A 112 -8.55 -11.28 -17.30
C HIS A 112 -9.97 -11.85 -17.22
N VAL A 113 -10.29 -12.87 -18.01
CA VAL A 113 -11.67 -13.39 -18.12
C VAL A 113 -12.31 -13.75 -16.78
N LYS A 114 -11.53 -14.31 -15.85
CA LYS A 114 -11.97 -14.68 -14.48
C LYS A 114 -11.66 -13.60 -13.43
N ASN A 115 -10.37 -13.30 -13.24
CA ASN A 115 -9.88 -12.52 -12.10
C ASN A 115 -10.08 -10.99 -12.23
N PHE A 116 -10.25 -10.47 -13.45
CA PHE A 116 -10.44 -9.05 -13.68
C PHE A 116 -11.24 -8.83 -14.99
N PRO A 117 -12.53 -9.20 -14.99
CA PRO A 117 -13.37 -9.13 -16.18
C PRO A 117 -13.63 -7.66 -16.58
N PRO A 118 -13.92 -7.40 -17.87
CA PRO A 118 -14.24 -6.06 -18.35
C PRO A 118 -15.50 -5.50 -17.68
N GLU A 119 -15.54 -4.18 -17.48
CA GLU A 119 -16.61 -3.52 -16.74
C GLU A 119 -17.94 -3.46 -17.51
N ASN A 120 -17.90 -3.56 -18.84
CA ASN A 120 -19.07 -3.52 -19.71
C ASN A 120 -18.87 -4.34 -21.01
N GLU A 121 -19.98 -4.61 -21.71
CA GLU A 121 -19.98 -5.41 -22.93
C GLU A 121 -19.28 -4.72 -24.11
N GLU A 122 -19.22 -3.39 -24.14
CA GLU A 122 -18.52 -2.65 -25.18
C GLU A 122 -17.00 -2.88 -25.12
N ILE A 123 -16.42 -2.77 -23.91
CA ILE A 123 -15.01 -3.10 -23.67
C ILE A 123 -14.78 -4.56 -24.00
N LYS A 124 -15.64 -5.46 -23.50
CA LYS A 124 -15.53 -6.91 -23.73
C LYS A 124 -15.48 -7.28 -25.21
N ALA A 125 -16.32 -6.66 -26.04
CA ALA A 125 -16.42 -6.94 -27.47
C ALA A 125 -15.16 -6.53 -28.25
N ARG A 126 -14.40 -5.53 -27.76
CA ARG A 126 -13.16 -5.07 -28.42
C ARG A 126 -11.88 -5.69 -27.86
N LEU A 127 -11.97 -6.51 -26.81
CA LEU A 127 -10.81 -7.14 -26.21
C LEU A 127 -10.16 -8.13 -27.17
N VAL A 128 -8.83 -8.08 -27.25
CA VAL A 128 -8.04 -9.01 -28.06
C VAL A 128 -7.16 -9.88 -27.17
N THR A 129 -6.89 -11.10 -27.64
CA THR A 129 -5.87 -11.96 -27.02
C THR A 129 -4.54 -11.66 -27.70
N ARG A 130 -3.47 -11.57 -26.91
CA ARG A 130 -2.13 -11.38 -27.48
C ARG A 130 -1.72 -12.65 -28.23
N SER A 131 -0.93 -12.49 -29.28
CA SER A 131 -0.39 -13.60 -30.08
C SER A 131 0.37 -14.63 -29.25
N ASP A 132 0.94 -14.23 -28.10
CA ASP A 132 1.84 -15.05 -27.29
C ASP A 132 1.13 -15.76 -26.13
N ASP A 133 -0.17 -15.51 -25.95
CA ASP A 133 -0.97 -15.98 -24.80
C ASP A 133 -1.80 -17.23 -25.14
N THR A 134 -1.45 -17.95 -26.21
CA THR A 134 -2.07 -19.25 -26.49
C THR A 134 -1.51 -20.32 -25.55
N GLU A 135 -2.33 -21.31 -25.21
CA GLU A 135 -1.94 -22.36 -24.28
C GLU A 135 -0.68 -23.11 -24.75
N GLU A 136 -0.58 -23.39 -26.05
CA GLU A 136 0.57 -24.08 -26.65
C GLU A 136 1.85 -23.26 -26.49
N LYS A 137 1.79 -21.95 -26.74
CA LYS A 137 2.96 -21.07 -26.61
C LYS A 137 3.37 -20.88 -25.16
N VAL A 138 2.42 -20.81 -24.23
CA VAL A 138 2.70 -20.71 -22.80
C VAL A 138 3.35 -21.99 -22.29
N LYS A 139 2.81 -23.17 -22.64
CA LYS A 139 3.40 -24.47 -22.28
C LYS A 139 4.80 -24.64 -22.87
N ALA A 140 5.02 -24.29 -24.13
CA ALA A 140 6.33 -24.34 -24.76
C ALA A 140 7.35 -23.46 -24.00
N ARG A 141 6.95 -22.25 -23.58
CA ARG A 141 7.79 -21.36 -22.77
C ARG A 141 8.10 -21.94 -21.39
N LEU A 142 7.11 -22.54 -20.72
CA LEU A 142 7.31 -23.18 -19.41
C LEU A 142 8.26 -24.37 -19.52
N GLN A 143 8.16 -25.17 -20.58
CA GLN A 143 9.07 -26.29 -20.82
C GLN A 143 10.51 -25.82 -21.02
N ILE A 144 10.72 -24.77 -21.82
CA ILE A 144 12.06 -24.19 -22.01
C ILE A 144 12.60 -23.63 -20.70
N TYR A 145 11.77 -22.97 -19.88
CA TYR A 145 12.17 -22.51 -18.56
C TYR A 145 12.63 -23.68 -17.66
N LYS A 146 11.86 -24.77 -17.60
CA LYS A 146 12.19 -25.96 -16.81
C LYS A 146 13.49 -26.63 -17.24
N GLN A 147 13.81 -26.61 -18.53
CA GLN A 147 15.08 -27.13 -19.05
C GLN A 147 16.30 -26.33 -18.56
N ASN A 148 16.12 -25.07 -18.19
CA ASN A 148 17.24 -24.17 -17.84
C ASN A 148 17.32 -23.83 -16.35
N VAL A 149 16.20 -23.84 -15.63
CA VAL A 149 16.12 -23.31 -14.24
C VAL A 149 17.10 -24.00 -13.29
N ASP A 150 17.26 -25.32 -13.39
CA ASP A 150 18.13 -26.08 -12.49
C ASP A 150 19.59 -25.62 -12.58
N SER A 151 20.06 -25.30 -13.80
CA SER A 151 21.42 -24.79 -14.02
C SER A 151 21.62 -23.40 -13.37
N LEU A 152 20.60 -22.55 -13.41
CA LEU A 152 20.64 -21.22 -12.81
C LEU A 152 20.58 -21.29 -11.28
N VAL A 153 19.69 -22.14 -10.75
CA VAL A 153 19.56 -22.38 -9.31
C VAL A 153 20.86 -22.93 -8.75
N SER A 154 21.50 -23.87 -9.46
CA SER A 154 22.81 -24.39 -9.05
C SER A 154 23.87 -23.28 -9.03
N THR A 155 23.90 -22.41 -10.05
CA THR A 155 24.89 -21.34 -10.19
C THR A 155 24.79 -20.28 -9.08
N TYR A 156 23.56 -19.90 -8.71
CA TYR A 156 23.29 -18.82 -7.75
C TYR A 156 22.78 -19.30 -6.39
N SER A 157 22.98 -20.58 -6.06
CA SER A 157 22.49 -21.20 -4.82
C SER A 157 22.95 -20.48 -3.54
N ASP A 158 24.15 -19.90 -3.56
CA ASP A 158 24.72 -19.09 -2.49
C ASP A 158 24.00 -17.74 -2.31
N ALA A 159 23.64 -17.08 -3.41
CA ALA A 159 22.88 -15.83 -3.45
C ALA A 159 21.38 -16.04 -3.16
N MET A 160 20.88 -17.28 -3.24
CA MET A 160 19.52 -17.65 -2.81
C MET A 160 19.41 -17.85 -1.29
N ASN A 161 20.53 -18.04 -0.59
CA ASN A 161 20.52 -18.25 0.86
C ASN A 161 20.16 -16.96 1.59
N LYS A 162 18.97 -16.93 2.21
CA LYS A 162 18.45 -15.78 2.97
C LYS A 162 19.38 -15.30 4.08
N ASN A 163 20.22 -16.18 4.63
CA ASN A 163 21.19 -15.81 5.66
C ASN A 163 22.36 -14.98 5.10
N ASN A 164 22.62 -15.07 3.78
CA ASN A 164 23.67 -14.34 3.08
C ASN A 164 23.18 -13.03 2.46
N TRP A 165 21.88 -12.75 2.51
CA TRP A 165 21.29 -11.52 2.01
C TRP A 165 21.76 -10.35 2.88
N ARG A 166 22.92 -9.79 2.55
CA ARG A 166 23.44 -8.57 3.15
C ARG A 166 22.56 -7.42 2.69
N GLY A 167 21.85 -6.79 3.62
CA GLY A 167 21.26 -5.48 3.37
C GLY A 167 19.97 -5.47 2.54
N ILE A 168 19.25 -6.58 2.39
CA ILE A 168 17.79 -6.44 2.22
C ILE A 168 17.30 -5.90 3.56
N PRO A 169 16.77 -4.67 3.64
CA PRO A 169 16.10 -4.28 4.85
C PRO A 169 14.82 -5.13 4.86
N THR A 170 14.86 -6.22 5.62
CA THR A 170 13.68 -6.83 6.25
C THR A 170 12.91 -5.78 7.08
N ARG A 171 13.52 -4.62 7.31
CA ARG A 171 13.02 -3.38 7.91
C ARG A 171 12.58 -2.32 6.88
N LEU A 172 12.31 -2.71 5.62
CA LEU A 172 11.64 -1.81 4.69
C LEU A 172 10.20 -1.66 5.19
N ASN A 173 9.80 -0.40 5.41
CA ASN A 173 8.43 0.03 5.62
C ASN A 173 7.48 -0.32 4.45
N ASN A 174 7.89 -1.16 3.50
CA ASN A 174 7.10 -1.52 2.32
C ASN A 174 6.78 -3.01 2.22
N ILE A 175 7.32 -3.84 3.13
CA ILE A 175 6.92 -5.24 3.25
C ILE A 175 5.74 -5.28 4.21
N PRO A 176 4.60 -5.91 3.84
CA PRO A 176 3.52 -6.13 4.79
C PRO A 176 4.06 -6.80 6.05
N HIS A 177 3.72 -6.25 7.21
CA HIS A 177 4.11 -6.83 8.48
C HIS A 177 3.55 -8.26 8.58
N SER A 178 4.27 -9.16 9.24
CA SER A 178 3.74 -10.49 9.59
C SER A 178 2.42 -10.37 10.34
N ARG A 179 1.54 -11.38 10.25
CA ARG A 179 0.23 -11.37 10.94
C ARG A 179 0.37 -11.09 12.43
N GLU A 180 1.42 -11.63 13.05
CA GLU A 180 1.75 -11.45 14.47
C GLU A 180 2.01 -9.99 14.82
N ILE A 181 2.78 -9.27 13.98
CA ILE A 181 3.05 -7.85 14.15
C ILE A 181 1.77 -7.02 13.90
N ARG A 182 0.96 -7.39 12.91
CA ARG A 182 -0.31 -6.70 12.66
C ARG A 182 -1.26 -6.84 13.85
N LYS A 183 -1.35 -8.04 14.42
CA LYS A 183 -2.18 -8.33 15.59
C LYS A 183 -1.85 -7.39 16.75
N TYR A 184 -0.57 -7.10 17.00
CA TYR A 184 -0.18 -6.12 18.01
C TYR A 184 -0.84 -4.75 17.78
N PHE A 185 -0.75 -4.21 16.56
CA PHE A 185 -1.38 -2.93 16.23
C PHE A 185 -2.90 -2.99 16.31
N TYR A 186 -3.50 -4.10 15.89
CA TYR A 186 -4.95 -4.27 15.92
C TYR A 186 -5.49 -4.34 17.35
N GLU A 187 -4.85 -5.12 18.22
CA GLU A 187 -5.18 -5.20 19.65
C GLU A 187 -5.04 -3.84 20.31
N ASP A 188 -4.01 -3.08 19.96
CA ASP A 188 -3.76 -1.78 20.57
C ASP A 188 -4.82 -0.73 20.18
N VAL A 189 -5.19 -0.69 18.88
CA VAL A 189 -6.32 0.11 18.39
C VAL A 189 -7.60 -0.31 19.10
N LEU A 190 -7.90 -1.61 19.13
CA LEU A 190 -9.10 -2.18 19.72
C LEU A 190 -9.25 -1.78 21.19
N LEU A 191 -8.21 -2.00 22.01
CA LEU A 191 -8.24 -1.70 23.44
C LEU A 191 -8.41 -0.21 23.69
N ALA A 192 -7.78 0.66 22.90
CA ALA A 192 -7.94 2.11 23.01
C ALA A 192 -9.36 2.55 22.66
N THR A 193 -9.93 2.00 21.58
CA THR A 193 -11.31 2.30 21.16
C THR A 193 -12.34 1.78 22.17
N GLN A 194 -12.21 0.55 22.67
CA GLN A 194 -13.11 -0.01 23.69
C GLN A 194 -13.12 0.82 24.98
N ARG A 195 -11.94 1.26 25.45
CA ARG A 195 -11.83 2.13 26.63
C ARG A 195 -12.56 3.46 26.40
N ALA A 196 -12.33 4.10 25.26
CA ALA A 196 -12.97 5.37 24.94
C ALA A 196 -14.51 5.23 24.81
N VAL A 197 -15.00 4.19 24.15
CA VAL A 197 -16.45 3.91 24.04
C VAL A 197 -17.06 3.63 25.42
N ARG A 198 -16.38 2.85 26.27
CA ARG A 198 -16.84 2.55 27.64
C ARG A 198 -16.94 3.79 28.51
N ASP A 199 -16.04 4.75 28.31
CA ASP A 199 -16.04 6.05 29.00
C ASP A 199 -17.07 7.04 28.39
N GLY A 200 -17.95 6.57 27.50
CA GLY A 200 -19.07 7.34 26.96
C GLY A 200 -18.70 8.28 25.81
N LYS A 201 -17.52 8.11 25.21
CA LYS A 201 -17.10 8.93 24.06
C LYS A 201 -17.84 8.51 22.79
N THR A 202 -18.41 9.50 22.10
CA THR A 202 -19.31 9.24 20.96
C THR A 202 -18.69 9.59 19.61
N ARG A 203 -17.79 10.58 19.52
CA ARG A 203 -17.10 10.94 18.28
C ARG A 203 -15.63 10.61 18.41
N LEU A 204 -15.26 9.45 17.87
CA LEU A 204 -13.93 8.88 18.04
C LEU A 204 -13.15 8.82 16.73
N LYS A 205 -11.86 9.09 16.82
CA LYS A 205 -10.92 9.03 15.70
C LYS A 205 -9.76 8.10 16.00
N VAL A 206 -9.48 7.22 15.05
CA VAL A 206 -8.31 6.33 15.01
C VAL A 206 -7.41 6.80 13.87
N GLU A 207 -6.17 7.18 14.19
CA GLU A 207 -5.14 7.55 13.20
C GLU A 207 -3.99 6.54 13.28
N ILE A 208 -3.97 5.53 12.42
CA ILE A 208 -2.89 4.54 12.36
C ILE A 208 -2.16 4.64 11.01
N SER A 209 -0.95 5.18 11.06
CA SER A 209 -0.09 5.41 9.90
C SER A 209 1.07 4.41 9.92
N ILE A 210 0.74 3.14 9.68
CA ILE A 210 1.70 2.15 9.20
C ILE A 210 1.52 2.00 7.68
N PRO A 211 2.60 1.74 6.91
CA PRO A 211 2.55 1.80 5.45
C PRO A 211 1.52 0.87 4.79
N GLU A 212 1.20 -0.24 5.44
CA GLU A 212 0.18 -1.21 5.00
C GLU A 212 -1.26 -0.81 5.35
N LEU A 213 -1.46 0.16 6.25
CA LEU A 213 -2.78 0.70 6.60
C LEU A 213 -3.03 2.07 5.97
N ASN A 214 -2.07 2.60 5.19
CA ASN A 214 -2.23 3.87 4.50
C ASN A 214 -2.92 3.67 3.13
N PRO A 215 -4.20 4.08 2.98
CA PRO A 215 -4.91 3.96 1.71
C PRO A 215 -4.35 4.88 0.60
N GLU A 216 -3.46 5.82 0.92
CA GLU A 216 -2.83 6.71 -0.06
C GLU A 216 -1.82 6.01 -0.97
N MET A 217 -1.17 4.95 -0.47
CA MET A 217 0.01 4.39 -1.11
C MET A 217 -0.34 3.35 -2.19
N ASP A 218 -1.30 2.47 -1.91
CA ASP A 218 -1.64 1.36 -2.81
C ASP A 218 -3.03 0.78 -2.48
N VAL A 219 -3.83 0.49 -3.51
CA VAL A 219 -5.12 -0.19 -3.42
C VAL A 219 -4.96 -1.62 -2.87
N TYR A 220 -3.84 -2.31 -3.14
CA TYR A 220 -3.59 -3.65 -2.59
C TYR A 220 -3.45 -3.67 -1.06
N ARG A 221 -3.17 -2.52 -0.44
CA ARG A 221 -2.97 -2.39 1.02
C ARG A 221 -4.28 -2.08 1.77
N ILE A 222 -5.37 -1.74 1.07
CA ILE A 222 -6.66 -1.52 1.72
C ILE A 222 -7.19 -2.77 2.43
N GLY A 223 -6.79 -3.96 1.97
CA GLY A 223 -7.18 -5.22 2.61
C GLY A 223 -6.73 -5.33 4.07
N THR A 224 -5.53 -4.83 4.40
CA THR A 224 -5.01 -4.82 5.77
C THR A 224 -5.80 -3.85 6.66
N LEU A 225 -6.29 -2.75 6.09
CA LEU A 225 -7.21 -1.84 6.77
C LEU A 225 -8.57 -2.53 7.00
N MET A 226 -9.09 -3.26 6.01
CA MET A 226 -10.34 -4.00 6.19
C MET A 226 -10.17 -5.11 7.24
N GLU A 227 -9.00 -5.74 7.36
CA GLU A 227 -8.67 -6.69 8.44
C GLU A 227 -8.79 -6.03 9.83
N LEU A 228 -8.25 -4.82 10.02
CA LEU A 228 -8.43 -4.04 11.25
C LEU A 228 -9.91 -3.71 11.52
N ILE A 229 -10.64 -3.24 10.49
CA ILE A 229 -12.07 -2.89 10.61
C ILE A 229 -12.89 -4.12 11.02
N ARG A 230 -12.60 -5.28 10.41
CA ARG A 230 -13.24 -6.56 10.75
C ARG A 230 -13.00 -6.91 12.21
N ILE A 231 -11.77 -6.82 12.71
CA ILE A 231 -11.43 -7.14 14.11
C ILE A 231 -12.18 -6.21 15.08
N LEU A 232 -12.20 -4.91 14.79
CA LEU A 232 -12.94 -3.94 15.60
C LEU A 232 -14.44 -4.28 15.64
N ALA A 233 -15.05 -4.46 14.49
CA ALA A 233 -16.49 -4.73 14.39
C ALA A 233 -16.88 -6.06 15.03
N LEU A 234 -16.10 -7.13 14.82
CA LEU A 234 -16.35 -8.43 15.48
C LEU A 234 -16.24 -8.32 16.99
N THR A 235 -15.22 -7.63 17.51
CA THR A 235 -15.07 -7.54 18.98
C THR A 235 -16.26 -6.80 19.62
N PHE A 236 -16.74 -5.72 19.00
CA PHE A 236 -17.93 -5.04 19.51
C PHE A 236 -19.21 -5.86 19.32
N ALA A 237 -19.31 -6.64 18.25
CA ALA A 237 -20.42 -7.57 18.04
C ALA A 237 -20.43 -8.70 19.08
N ASP A 238 -19.27 -9.22 19.47
CA ASP A 238 -19.10 -10.21 20.53
C ASP A 238 -19.51 -9.65 21.91
N ASP A 239 -19.32 -8.34 22.11
CA ASP A 239 -19.86 -7.58 23.27
C ASP A 239 -21.38 -7.33 23.16
N GLY A 240 -22.05 -7.90 22.16
CA GLY A 240 -23.50 -7.83 21.93
C GLY A 240 -23.98 -6.57 21.20
N LYS A 241 -23.08 -5.78 20.61
CA LYS A 241 -23.44 -4.55 19.87
C LYS A 241 -23.83 -4.84 18.43
N ARG A 242 -24.84 -4.12 17.94
CA ARG A 242 -25.13 -4.01 16.51
C ARG A 242 -24.23 -2.95 15.89
N VAL A 243 -23.25 -3.38 15.10
CA VAL A 243 -22.21 -2.53 14.50
C VAL A 243 -22.51 -2.33 13.02
N LYS A 244 -22.63 -1.07 12.59
CA LYS A 244 -22.68 -0.74 11.16
C LYS A 244 -21.32 -0.25 10.68
N VAL A 245 -20.74 -0.97 9.73
CA VAL A 245 -19.49 -0.61 9.06
C VAL A 245 -19.80 0.19 7.81
N CYS A 246 -19.42 1.45 7.80
CA CYS A 246 -19.75 2.40 6.76
C CYS A 246 -18.54 2.69 5.87
N VAL A 247 -18.70 2.50 4.57
CA VAL A 247 -17.72 2.94 3.56
C VAL A 247 -18.23 4.18 2.85
N GLN A 248 -17.31 4.96 2.31
CA GLN A 248 -17.69 6.14 1.53
C GLN A 248 -18.41 5.72 0.24
N GLY A 249 -19.56 6.35 -0.03
CA GLY A 249 -20.30 6.21 -1.28
C GLY A 249 -19.79 7.15 -2.38
N SER A 250 -20.44 7.10 -3.55
CA SER A 250 -20.22 8.11 -4.60
C SER A 250 -20.71 9.48 -4.10
N MET A 251 -19.90 10.52 -4.27
CA MET A 251 -20.26 11.89 -3.88
C MET A 251 -20.59 12.74 -5.10
N GLY A 252 -21.64 13.55 -5.00
CA GLY A 252 -22.15 14.41 -6.09
C GLY A 252 -23.33 13.80 -6.86
N GLU A 253 -23.93 14.58 -7.77
CA GLU A 253 -25.04 14.15 -8.63
C GLU A 253 -24.64 14.13 -10.12
N GLY A 254 -25.24 13.23 -10.89
CA GLY A 254 -25.06 13.15 -12.34
C GLY A 254 -23.63 12.78 -12.78
N SER A 255 -23.14 13.41 -13.85
CA SER A 255 -21.82 13.15 -14.43
C SER A 255 -20.63 13.58 -13.57
N LEU A 256 -20.89 14.27 -12.45
CA LEU A 256 -19.90 14.72 -11.47
C LEU A 256 -19.85 13.82 -10.23
N ALA A 257 -20.64 12.74 -10.21
CA ALA A 257 -20.58 11.74 -9.14
C ALA A 257 -19.24 11.00 -9.18
N GLY A 258 -18.47 11.07 -8.08
CA GLY A 258 -17.16 10.45 -7.98
C GLY A 258 -16.88 9.87 -6.59
N MET A 259 -16.18 8.74 -6.55
CA MET A 259 -15.62 8.15 -5.34
C MET A 259 -14.09 8.29 -5.39
N PRO A 260 -13.40 8.53 -4.25
CA PRO A 260 -11.94 8.43 -4.21
C PRO A 260 -11.49 7.05 -4.73
N LEU A 261 -10.63 7.04 -5.76
CA LEU A 261 -10.16 5.81 -6.41
C LEU A 261 -9.56 4.82 -5.42
N GLN A 262 -8.92 5.33 -4.36
CA GLN A 262 -8.30 4.54 -3.29
C GLN A 262 -9.31 3.71 -2.49
N LEU A 263 -10.58 4.12 -2.44
CA LEU A 263 -11.65 3.43 -1.72
C LEU A 263 -12.53 2.56 -2.64
N ALA A 264 -12.26 2.59 -3.96
CA ALA A 264 -13.02 1.80 -4.92
C ALA A 264 -12.91 0.30 -4.58
N GLY A 265 -14.07 -0.36 -4.47
CA GLY A 265 -14.13 -1.80 -4.15
C GLY A 265 -14.03 -2.15 -2.66
N SER A 266 -13.78 -1.18 -1.77
CA SER A 266 -13.75 -1.41 -0.31
C SER A 266 -15.02 -2.07 0.21
N ARG A 267 -16.19 -1.65 -0.28
CA ARG A 267 -17.49 -2.28 0.01
C ARG A 267 -17.50 -3.77 -0.34
N LYS A 268 -17.11 -4.10 -1.57
CA LYS A 268 -17.08 -5.49 -2.05
C LYS A 268 -16.11 -6.32 -1.22
N ILE A 269 -14.95 -5.76 -0.85
CA ILE A 269 -13.99 -6.47 0.01
C ILE A 269 -14.66 -6.82 1.34
N LEU A 270 -15.30 -5.87 2.01
CA LEU A 270 -16.02 -6.15 3.26
C LEU A 270 -17.15 -7.18 3.07
N GLU A 271 -17.90 -7.13 1.97
CA GLU A 271 -18.97 -8.10 1.67
C GLU A 271 -18.42 -9.53 1.42
N PHE A 272 -17.19 -9.67 0.92
CA PHE A 272 -16.53 -10.96 0.69
C PHE A 272 -15.64 -11.45 1.85
N MET A 273 -15.38 -10.61 2.85
CA MET A 273 -14.62 -11.01 4.04
C MET A 273 -15.42 -11.99 4.88
N ASP A 274 -14.74 -12.89 5.61
CA ASP A 274 -15.47 -13.97 6.27
C ASP A 274 -16.22 -13.64 7.57
N TRP A 275 -16.11 -12.52 8.28
CA TRP A 275 -16.96 -12.21 9.47
C TRP A 275 -17.23 -13.30 10.54
N GLY A 276 -16.52 -14.44 10.57
CA GLY A 276 -16.66 -15.47 11.61
C GLY A 276 -17.78 -16.48 11.37
N ASP A 277 -17.78 -17.55 12.17
CA ASP A 277 -18.58 -18.77 11.94
C ASP A 277 -20.08 -18.61 12.26
N ASP A 278 -20.46 -17.58 13.03
CA ASP A 278 -21.83 -17.43 13.59
C ASP A 278 -22.77 -16.55 12.73
N GLY A 279 -22.39 -16.24 11.49
CA GLY A 279 -23.19 -15.35 10.63
C GLY A 279 -23.34 -13.94 11.24
N ALA A 280 -22.26 -13.42 11.83
CA ALA A 280 -22.26 -12.09 12.44
C ALA A 280 -22.72 -11.01 11.45
N LEU A 281 -22.30 -11.13 10.18
CA LEU A 281 -22.81 -10.30 9.09
C LEU A 281 -24.29 -10.59 8.82
N GLY A 282 -25.12 -9.56 8.92
CA GLY A 282 -26.58 -9.62 8.79
C GLY A 282 -27.31 -9.67 10.15
N ASN A 283 -26.69 -10.24 11.18
CA ASN A 283 -27.27 -10.34 12.52
C ASN A 283 -26.83 -9.21 13.44
N PHE A 284 -25.51 -9.04 13.58
CA PHE A 284 -24.88 -8.05 14.47
C PHE A 284 -24.05 -7.03 13.70
N ILE A 285 -23.57 -7.39 12.51
CA ILE A 285 -22.75 -6.51 11.67
C ILE A 285 -23.50 -6.24 10.38
N SER A 286 -23.57 -4.98 9.98
CA SER A 286 -24.11 -4.56 8.67
C SER A 286 -23.12 -3.66 7.94
N ILE A 287 -23.19 -3.62 6.62
CA ILE A 287 -22.32 -2.80 5.77
C ILE A 287 -23.19 -1.75 5.08
N GLY A 288 -22.83 -0.48 5.26
CA GLY A 288 -23.58 0.66 4.74
C GLY A 288 -22.68 1.73 4.12
N SER A 289 -23.33 2.83 3.73
CA SER A 289 -22.63 4.04 3.26
C SER A 289 -22.45 5.05 4.40
N ILE A 290 -21.54 6.00 4.25
CA ILE A 290 -21.47 7.15 5.15
C ILE A 290 -22.60 8.13 4.80
N GLY A 291 -23.46 8.44 5.77
CA GLY A 291 -24.53 9.44 5.61
C GLY A 291 -25.69 9.22 6.59
N GLY A 292 -26.45 10.28 6.91
CA GLY A 292 -27.53 10.22 7.90
C GLY A 292 -28.65 9.21 7.60
N LYS A 293 -28.89 8.89 6.32
CA LYS A 293 -29.91 7.91 5.90
C LYS A 293 -29.55 6.46 6.22
N GLU A 294 -28.29 6.19 6.54
CA GLU A 294 -27.77 4.85 6.81
C GLU A 294 -27.82 4.52 8.31
N VAL A 295 -28.21 5.49 9.14
CA VAL A 295 -28.37 5.35 10.58
C VAL A 295 -29.75 4.76 10.88
N GLU A 296 -29.78 3.51 11.33
CA GLU A 296 -31.02 2.82 11.71
C GLU A 296 -31.15 2.72 13.23
N GLU A 297 -32.37 2.62 13.77
CA GLU A 297 -32.63 2.60 15.22
C GLU A 297 -31.99 1.38 15.92
N GLN A 298 -31.89 0.25 15.21
CA GLN A 298 -31.30 -0.98 15.75
C GLN A 298 -29.78 -0.94 15.89
N ASP A 299 -29.07 -0.05 15.19
CA ASP A 299 -27.61 -0.03 15.26
C ASP A 299 -27.15 0.67 16.55
N ASP A 300 -26.20 0.07 17.26
CA ASP A 300 -25.64 0.61 18.49
C ASP A 300 -24.45 1.53 18.24
N MET A 301 -23.73 1.33 17.13
CA MET A 301 -22.52 2.09 16.80
C MET A 301 -22.13 1.99 15.32
N TYR A 302 -21.27 2.92 14.90
CA TYR A 302 -20.85 3.08 13.50
C TYR A 302 -19.32 3.12 13.40
N ILE A 303 -18.75 2.33 12.49
CA ILE A 303 -17.32 2.35 12.16
C ILE A 303 -17.16 2.81 10.72
N LEU A 304 -16.52 3.95 10.53
CA LEU A 304 -16.41 4.64 9.24
C LEU A 304 -15.01 4.46 8.68
N VAL A 305 -14.94 3.84 7.51
CA VAL A 305 -13.69 3.42 6.87
C VAL A 305 -13.10 4.56 6.04
N ALA A 306 -11.99 5.10 6.52
CA ALA A 306 -11.13 6.07 5.83
C ALA A 306 -11.89 7.16 5.04
N PRO A 307 -12.85 7.90 5.66
CA PRO A 307 -13.61 8.93 4.94
C PRO A 307 -12.68 10.02 4.40
N GLN A 308 -12.85 10.39 3.15
CA GLN A 308 -12.01 11.38 2.46
C GLN A 308 -12.84 12.40 1.69
N ASN A 309 -12.38 13.64 1.65
CA ASN A 309 -12.88 14.59 0.67
C ASN A 309 -12.53 14.11 -0.76
N ALA A 310 -13.35 14.45 -1.74
CA ALA A 310 -12.99 14.32 -3.15
C ALA A 310 -12.94 15.69 -3.81
N VAL A 311 -12.38 15.75 -5.01
CA VAL A 311 -12.29 16.97 -5.80
C VAL A 311 -13.70 17.54 -6.01
N GLY A 312 -13.95 18.73 -5.46
CA GLY A 312 -15.23 19.43 -5.59
C GLY A 312 -16.36 18.95 -4.67
N ASN A 313 -16.16 17.90 -3.87
CA ASN A 313 -17.17 17.35 -2.95
C ASN A 313 -16.58 17.05 -1.57
N CYS A 314 -17.29 17.47 -0.51
CA CYS A 314 -16.83 17.32 0.86
C CYS A 314 -17.67 16.30 1.64
N ILE A 315 -17.02 15.32 2.24
CA ILE A 315 -17.68 14.24 3.02
C ILE A 315 -18.19 14.75 4.38
N ILE A 316 -17.84 15.97 4.79
CA ILE A 316 -18.13 16.51 6.13
C ILE A 316 -19.64 16.62 6.38
N ASP A 317 -20.43 16.94 5.35
CA ASP A 317 -21.88 17.08 5.51
C ASP A 317 -22.54 15.70 5.74
N ASP A 318 -22.07 14.66 5.04
CA ASP A 318 -22.51 13.28 5.28
C ASP A 318 -22.10 12.78 6.67
N LEU A 319 -20.88 13.10 7.09
CA LEU A 319 -20.40 12.80 8.45
C LEU A 319 -21.26 13.50 9.50
N ARG A 320 -21.61 14.77 9.28
CA ARG A 320 -22.47 15.53 10.18
C ARG A 320 -23.85 14.91 10.29
N ALA A 321 -24.51 14.69 9.16
CA ALA A 321 -25.81 14.04 9.11
C ALA A 321 -25.82 12.68 9.81
N MET A 322 -24.76 11.88 9.64
CA MET A 322 -24.60 10.59 10.32
C MET A 322 -24.42 10.76 11.83
N THR A 323 -23.53 11.64 12.29
CA THR A 323 -23.34 11.83 13.74
C THR A 323 -24.56 12.43 14.44
N ASP A 324 -25.28 13.33 13.77
CA ASP A 324 -26.49 13.95 14.31
C ASP A 324 -27.60 12.90 14.43
N ALA A 325 -27.77 12.03 13.42
CA ALA A 325 -28.72 10.92 13.48
C ALA A 325 -28.29 9.82 14.47
N ALA A 326 -26.99 9.57 14.62
CA ALA A 326 -26.46 8.62 15.60
C ALA A 326 -26.71 9.08 17.05
N GLY A 327 -26.75 10.39 17.30
CA GLY A 327 -26.98 10.96 18.63
C GLY A 327 -25.88 10.59 19.61
N HIS A 328 -26.22 9.84 20.66
CA HIS A 328 -25.25 9.36 21.67
C HIS A 328 -24.53 8.06 21.28
N ARG A 329 -24.88 7.46 20.15
CA ARG A 329 -24.24 6.22 19.68
C ARG A 329 -22.84 6.51 19.12
N PRO A 330 -21.82 5.70 19.47
CA PRO A 330 -20.47 5.94 19.00
C PRO A 330 -20.34 5.90 17.47
N VAL A 331 -19.63 6.90 16.92
CA VAL A 331 -19.19 7.00 15.54
C VAL A 331 -17.67 7.06 15.55
N ILE A 332 -17.04 6.00 15.07
CA ILE A 332 -15.58 5.83 15.03
C ILE A 332 -15.11 6.02 13.59
N ILE A 333 -14.31 7.06 13.33
CA ILE A 333 -13.66 7.25 12.03
C ILE A 333 -12.23 6.68 12.08
N VAL A 334 -11.90 5.80 11.13
CA VAL A 334 -10.59 5.16 11.05
C VAL A 334 -9.82 5.70 9.85
N ASN A 335 -8.62 6.25 10.07
CA ASN A 335 -7.78 6.87 9.05
C ASN A 335 -8.48 7.92 8.16
N PRO A 336 -9.21 8.90 8.74
CA PRO A 336 -9.91 9.92 7.99
C PRO A 336 -8.95 10.88 7.27
N ARG A 337 -9.32 11.34 6.06
CA ARG A 337 -8.60 12.34 5.26
C ARG A 337 -9.50 13.52 4.93
N LEU A 338 -9.71 14.36 5.94
CA LEU A 338 -10.67 15.47 5.89
C LEU A 338 -10.02 16.82 5.51
N LYS A 339 -8.79 16.82 5.01
CA LYS A 339 -8.15 18.02 4.44
C LYS A 339 -8.79 18.33 3.08
N ASP A 340 -8.93 19.61 2.76
CA ASP A 340 -9.48 20.04 1.46
C ASP A 340 -8.53 19.62 0.32
N LEU A 341 -9.10 19.03 -0.75
CA LEU A 341 -8.39 18.75 -1.99
C LEU A 341 -8.67 19.88 -2.99
N PRO A 342 -7.66 20.41 -3.71
CA PRO A 342 -7.89 21.45 -4.72
C PRO A 342 -8.80 20.93 -5.85
N GLY A 343 -9.70 21.79 -6.34
CA GLY A 343 -10.55 21.51 -7.49
C GLY A 343 -9.75 21.27 -8.77
N SER A 344 -10.37 20.69 -9.80
CA SER A 344 -9.77 20.47 -11.14
C SER A 344 -9.26 21.76 -11.80
N SER A 345 -9.74 22.92 -11.36
CA SER A 345 -9.33 24.26 -11.79
C SER A 345 -8.20 24.87 -10.95
N GLY A 346 -7.67 24.16 -9.97
CA GLY A 346 -6.64 24.66 -9.04
C GLY A 346 -7.16 25.68 -8.00
N ILE A 347 -8.45 26.04 -8.05
CA ILE A 347 -9.06 26.99 -7.12
C ILE A 347 -9.47 26.23 -5.85
N MET A 348 -8.93 26.66 -4.71
CA MET A 348 -9.27 26.13 -3.39
C MET A 348 -10.63 26.69 -2.96
N GLN A 349 -11.58 25.83 -2.59
CA GLN A 349 -12.88 26.28 -2.06
C GLN A 349 -12.71 26.80 -0.62
N THR A 350 -12.48 28.10 -0.47
CA THR A 350 -12.23 28.74 0.82
C THR A 350 -13.50 28.97 1.66
N MET A 351 -14.67 29.08 1.04
CA MET A 351 -15.94 29.25 1.78
C MET A 351 -16.28 27.98 2.59
N GLY A 352 -16.52 28.17 3.89
CA GLY A 352 -16.91 27.10 4.81
C GLY A 352 -15.76 26.20 5.31
N ARG A 353 -14.51 26.43 4.88
CA ARG A 353 -13.34 25.62 5.25
C ARG A 353 -13.12 25.56 6.76
N ASP A 354 -13.19 26.69 7.45
CA ASP A 354 -12.95 26.73 8.89
C ASP A 354 -13.97 25.89 9.66
N LYS A 355 -15.26 25.97 9.28
CA LYS A 355 -16.34 25.14 9.84
C LYS A 355 -16.13 23.65 9.56
N ARG A 356 -15.57 23.29 8.40
CA ARG A 356 -15.24 21.90 8.06
C ARG A 356 -14.09 21.36 8.91
N LEU A 357 -13.03 22.16 9.07
CA LEU A 357 -11.87 21.81 9.90
C LEU A 357 -12.26 21.72 11.38
N GLU A 358 -13.09 22.63 11.87
CA GLU A 358 -13.63 22.61 13.23
C GLU A 358 -14.47 21.35 13.48
N TYR A 359 -15.35 20.99 12.54
CA TYR A 359 -16.12 19.75 12.65
C TYR A 359 -15.22 18.50 12.65
N ALA A 360 -14.22 18.44 11.76
CA ALA A 360 -13.26 17.34 11.75
C ALA A 360 -12.45 17.24 13.06
N ALA A 361 -12.19 18.37 13.72
CA ALA A 361 -11.54 18.42 15.03
C ALA A 361 -12.48 18.02 16.20
N SER A 362 -13.80 17.97 15.99
CA SER A 362 -14.76 17.51 17.02
C SER A 362 -14.66 16.01 17.34
N PHE A 363 -13.94 15.24 16.52
CA PHE A 363 -13.65 13.84 16.83
C PHE A 363 -12.43 13.72 17.73
N GLU A 364 -12.63 13.16 18.91
CA GLU A 364 -11.57 12.90 19.87
C GLU A 364 -10.67 11.77 19.37
N ILE A 365 -9.36 11.98 19.44
CA ILE A 365 -8.39 10.94 19.09
C ILE A 365 -8.44 9.90 20.21
N CYS A 366 -8.85 8.67 19.91
CA CYS A 366 -8.73 7.55 20.84
C CYS A 366 -7.46 6.73 20.60
N TYR A 367 -6.94 6.76 19.37
CA TYR A 367 -5.70 6.10 19.01
C TYR A 367 -4.95 6.90 17.96
N SER A 368 -3.64 7.05 18.14
CA SER A 368 -2.74 7.63 17.15
C SER A 368 -1.46 6.82 17.10
N PHE A 369 -1.02 6.39 15.93
CA PHE A 369 0.28 5.78 15.73
C PHE A 369 0.89 6.24 14.41
N ARG A 370 2.16 6.63 14.45
CA ARG A 370 2.94 6.90 13.24
C ARG A 370 4.39 6.52 13.45
N LEU A 371 5.01 6.00 12.40
CA LEU A 371 6.46 5.85 12.34
C LEU A 371 7.13 7.20 12.06
N LEU A 372 8.33 7.39 12.60
CA LEU A 372 9.15 8.57 12.42
C LEU A 372 10.38 8.21 11.60
N TYR A 373 10.68 9.03 10.60
CA TYR A 373 11.79 8.87 9.66
C TYR A 373 12.22 10.26 9.17
N TYR A 374 13.43 10.35 8.60
CA TYR A 374 13.91 11.61 8.04
C TYR A 374 13.05 12.08 6.86
N ALA A 375 12.87 13.38 6.71
CA ALA A 375 12.15 13.96 5.59
C ALA A 375 12.76 13.49 4.26
N GLY A 376 11.90 13.14 3.29
CA GLY A 376 12.32 12.65 1.97
C GLY A 376 12.67 11.15 1.91
N THR A 377 12.59 10.41 3.02
CA THR A 377 12.80 8.96 3.03
C THR A 377 11.83 8.26 3.98
N GLN A 378 11.48 6.99 3.74
CA GLN A 378 10.73 6.15 4.68
C GLN A 378 11.66 5.24 5.52
N PHE A 379 12.98 5.46 5.40
CA PHE A 379 14.03 4.67 6.02
C PHE A 379 15.31 5.50 6.28
N PRO A 380 16.04 5.29 7.38
CA PRO A 380 15.70 4.40 8.49
C PRO A 380 14.50 4.94 9.31
N ILE A 381 13.75 4.02 9.90
CA ILE A 381 12.80 4.37 10.96
C ILE A 381 13.62 4.81 12.17
N MET A 382 13.42 6.05 12.60
CA MET A 382 14.07 6.64 13.76
C MET A 382 13.34 6.33 15.07
N GLY A 383 12.03 6.08 14.97
CA GLY A 383 11.18 5.92 16.13
C GLY A 383 9.72 5.81 15.77
N ALA A 384 8.86 5.94 16.77
CA ALA A 384 7.41 5.96 16.60
C ALA A 384 6.80 6.96 17.57
N LEU A 385 5.70 7.59 17.16
CA LEU A 385 4.85 8.36 18.05
C LEU A 385 3.53 7.60 18.19
N ARG A 386 3.16 7.29 19.43
CA ARG A 386 1.97 6.51 19.77
C ARG A 386 1.15 7.24 20.82
N MET A 387 -0.17 7.16 20.72
CA MET A 387 -1.11 7.50 21.78
C MET A 387 -2.25 6.48 21.76
N ALA A 388 -2.63 5.99 22.92
CA ALA A 388 -3.71 5.03 23.09
C ALA A 388 -4.52 5.39 24.34
N TYR A 389 -5.74 5.87 24.14
CA TYR A 389 -6.61 6.37 25.20
C TYR A 389 -6.74 5.38 26.38
N PRO A 390 -6.66 5.82 27.65
CA PRO A 390 -6.59 7.22 28.10
C PRO A 390 -5.15 7.71 28.30
N TYR A 391 -4.16 6.99 27.79
CA TYR A 391 -2.76 7.33 28.00
C TYR A 391 -2.32 8.47 27.09
N GLU A 392 -1.35 9.24 27.57
CA GLU A 392 -0.73 10.35 26.87
C GLU A 392 0.10 9.89 25.65
N TYR A 393 0.57 10.84 24.84
CA TYR A 393 1.46 10.54 23.72
C TYR A 393 2.81 10.06 24.23
N GLU A 394 3.28 8.95 23.68
CA GLU A 394 4.57 8.34 23.95
C GLU A 394 5.42 8.42 22.68
N LEU A 395 6.55 9.11 22.79
CA LEU A 395 7.57 9.18 21.75
C LEU A 395 8.59 8.08 22.00
N TYR A 396 8.77 7.21 21.02
CA TYR A 396 9.70 6.10 21.06
C TYR A 396 10.89 6.37 20.16
N LYS A 397 12.10 6.08 20.65
CA LYS A 397 13.32 6.00 19.84
C LYS A 397 13.56 4.54 19.46
N ARG A 398 13.77 4.28 18.17
CA ARG A 398 14.23 2.97 17.73
C ARG A 398 15.70 2.81 18.12
N VAL A 399 16.04 1.67 18.70
CA VAL A 399 17.40 1.27 19.00
C VAL A 399 17.71 -0.03 18.26
N ASP A 400 18.92 -0.14 17.72
CA ASP A 400 19.36 -1.38 17.10
C ASP A 400 19.74 -2.37 18.22
N ASP A 401 19.13 -3.55 18.18
CA ASP A 401 19.51 -4.70 19.01
C ASP A 401 20.66 -5.45 18.32
N GLU A 402 21.59 -6.00 19.10
CA GLU A 402 22.71 -6.82 18.59
C GLU A 402 22.20 -8.08 17.87
N SER A 403 20.96 -8.52 18.17
CA SER A 403 20.29 -9.57 17.42
C SER A 403 19.59 -9.02 16.16
N PRO A 404 19.93 -9.47 14.94
CA PRO A 404 19.33 -8.97 13.69
C PRO A 404 17.82 -9.26 13.53
N LYS A 405 17.20 -9.98 14.48
CA LYS A 405 15.82 -10.47 14.38
C LYS A 405 14.76 -9.68 15.18
N LYS A 406 15.13 -8.68 15.99
CA LYS A 406 14.15 -7.92 16.78
C LYS A 406 14.39 -6.41 16.67
N GLU A 407 13.34 -5.66 16.33
CA GLU A 407 13.33 -4.21 16.48
C GLU A 407 12.98 -3.85 17.93
N LYS A 408 13.71 -2.90 18.51
CA LYS A 408 13.48 -2.44 19.87
C LYS A 408 13.19 -0.95 19.88
N TYR A 409 12.15 -0.57 20.62
CA TYR A 409 11.70 0.80 20.77
C TYR A 409 11.74 1.16 22.26
N LEU A 410 12.44 2.24 22.60
CA LEU A 410 12.53 2.74 23.97
C LEU A 410 11.75 4.05 24.08
N ILE A 411 10.99 4.22 25.16
CA ILE A 411 10.33 5.50 25.45
C ILE A 411 11.42 6.57 25.61
N LEU A 412 11.29 7.62 24.82
CA LEU A 412 12.16 8.79 24.81
C LEU A 412 11.54 9.93 25.63
N SER A 413 10.27 10.25 25.36
CA SER A 413 9.51 11.32 26.02
C SER A 413 8.01 11.01 26.04
N LYS A 414 7.28 11.71 26.90
CA LYS A 414 5.81 11.68 26.95
C LYS A 414 5.22 13.08 26.84
N PHE A 415 4.04 13.19 26.23
CA PHE A 415 3.36 14.47 25.98
C PHE A 415 1.86 14.34 26.23
N ALA A 416 1.28 15.26 27.00
CA ALA A 416 -0.16 15.27 27.28
C ALA A 416 -1.01 15.52 26.01
N GLU A 417 -0.48 16.31 25.07
CA GLU A 417 -1.10 16.61 23.78
C GLU A 417 -0.19 16.16 22.63
N ARG A 418 -0.72 16.19 21.41
CA ARG A 418 0.04 15.79 20.21
C ARG A 418 1.25 16.71 20.04
N PRO A 419 2.51 16.20 20.13
CA PRO A 419 3.68 17.05 20.04
C PRO A 419 3.88 17.60 18.62
N SER A 420 4.41 18.81 18.56
CA SER A 420 4.87 19.46 17.34
C SER A 420 6.14 18.80 16.78
N GLY A 421 6.47 19.11 15.53
CA GLY A 421 7.73 18.63 14.92
C GLY A 421 8.97 19.13 15.67
N GLU A 422 8.92 20.34 16.23
CA GLU A 422 10.00 20.92 17.03
C GLU A 422 10.18 20.15 18.36
N GLU A 423 9.10 19.88 19.09
CA GLU A 423 9.15 19.10 20.33
C GLU A 423 9.65 17.67 20.13
N ILE A 424 9.28 17.05 18.99
CA ILE A 424 9.82 15.74 18.62
C ILE A 424 11.33 15.84 18.39
N ASN A 425 11.78 16.81 17.59
CA ASN A 425 13.21 16.98 17.30
C ASN A 425 14.02 17.27 18.56
N ASP A 426 13.55 18.16 19.43
CA ASP A 426 14.21 18.49 20.69
C ASP A 426 14.34 17.27 21.61
N ALA A 427 13.31 16.41 21.66
CA ALA A 427 13.38 15.15 22.41
C ALA A 427 14.44 14.19 21.83
N PHE A 428 14.56 14.08 20.50
CA PHE A 428 15.61 13.27 19.86
C PHE A 428 17.02 13.81 20.10
N GLU A 429 17.16 15.14 20.22
CA GLU A 429 18.43 15.82 20.49
C GLU A 429 18.77 15.90 21.99
N GLY A 430 17.84 15.53 22.89
CA GLY A 430 18.05 15.58 24.34
C GLY A 430 17.99 16.99 24.94
N LYS A 431 17.35 17.94 24.26
CA LYS A 431 17.16 19.31 24.77
C LYS A 431 15.95 19.37 25.72
N THR A 432 16.12 19.99 26.88
CA THR A 432 15.02 20.22 27.83
C THR A 432 14.23 21.48 27.48
N ARG A 433 12.91 21.44 27.76
CA ARG A 433 11.90 22.48 27.46
C ARG A 433 12.27 23.89 27.95
N ASP A 434 13.14 24.01 28.96
CA ASP A 434 13.57 25.30 29.53
C ASP A 434 14.66 26.04 28.75
N SER A 435 15.23 25.45 27.69
CA SER A 435 16.45 25.99 27.09
C SER A 435 16.29 27.08 26.03
N LYS A 436 15.10 27.37 25.47
CA LYS A 436 14.99 28.40 24.41
C LYS A 436 13.65 29.17 24.38
N ARG A 437 13.65 30.35 25.01
CA ARG A 437 12.97 31.55 24.46
C ARG A 437 13.99 32.32 23.62
N SER A 438 14.05 32.05 22.31
CA SER A 438 14.55 32.99 21.29
C SER A 438 14.25 32.42 19.90
N PRO A 439 13.39 33.07 19.08
CA PRO A 439 12.99 32.52 17.80
C PRO A 439 14.12 32.67 16.78
N GLY A 440 14.62 31.52 16.30
CA GLY A 440 15.55 31.45 15.18
C GLY A 440 14.80 31.44 13.84
N ILE A 441 15.41 32.08 12.85
CA ILE A 441 14.93 32.41 11.48
C ILE A 441 14.39 31.20 10.66
N TRP A 442 14.59 29.96 11.13
CA TRP A 442 14.17 28.73 10.43
C TRP A 442 12.70 28.34 10.59
N GLY A 443 11.98 28.92 11.56
CA GLY A 443 10.54 28.64 11.79
C GLY A 443 9.59 29.13 10.69
N LEU A 444 10.08 29.89 9.70
CA LEU A 444 9.28 30.48 8.63
C LEU A 444 9.15 29.59 7.38
N LEU A 445 9.93 28.51 7.23
CA LEU A 445 9.98 27.71 6.00
C LEU A 445 9.28 26.34 6.09
N SER A 446 8.86 25.87 7.27
CA SER A 446 8.19 24.56 7.41
C SER A 446 6.68 24.59 7.19
N ASN A 447 6.06 25.76 7.09
CA ASN A 447 4.61 25.90 6.90
C ASN A 447 4.15 25.92 5.43
N LEU A 448 5.03 25.56 4.47
CA LEU A 448 4.75 25.70 3.04
C LEU A 448 5.07 24.49 2.16
N PHE A 449 5.39 23.31 2.72
CA PHE A 449 5.56 22.08 1.94
C PHE A 449 4.96 20.84 2.62
#